data_AF-A0A3M2E3C4-F1
#
_entry.id   AF-A0A3M2E3C4-F1
#
_cell.length_a   1.000
_cell.length_b   1.000
_cell.length_c   1.000
_cell.angle_alpha   90.00
_cell.angle_beta   90.00
_cell.angle_gamma   90.00
#
_symmetry.space_group_name_H-M   'P 1'
#
loop_
_entity.id
_entity.type
_entity.pdbx_description
1 polymer ?
#
loop_
_entity_poly.entity_id
_entity_poly.type
_entity_poly.pdbx_seq_one_letter_code
_entity_poly.pdbx_strand_id
1 'polypeptide(L)'
;MPRPVTIKKYGNRRLYDTDDSRYITMEELADKIRRGADVRVVDAKTGEDLTQATLTQIVVESRGAAQLLPVSLLHQMIRMGDDALAEFLGQYMTAAMDLYLRAKRGAEAVAPYNPFATLPFHAADALARLLSAPLGMWAGRGEPPPAAASAPAPEPAPAADRTDEVEMLRREIEELKQVVRESAGSAQSGGKKRRR
;
A
#
# COMPACT_ATOMS: atom_id res chain seq x y z
N MET A 1 -22.30 -25.53 -7.66
CA MET A 1 -21.78 -24.21 -7.27
C MET A 1 -22.43 -23.83 -5.94
N PRO A 2 -21.69 -23.30 -4.96
CA PRO A 2 -22.31 -22.84 -3.73
C PRO A 2 -23.37 -21.77 -4.05
N ARG A 3 -24.50 -21.82 -3.34
CA ARG A 3 -25.57 -20.85 -3.52
C ARG A 3 -25.18 -19.57 -2.76
N PRO A 4 -25.35 -18.37 -3.35
CA PRO A 4 -24.98 -17.14 -2.67
C PRO A 4 -25.81 -16.95 -1.40
N VAL A 5 -25.15 -16.51 -0.33
CA VAL A 5 -25.77 -16.17 0.95
C VAL A 5 -26.74 -15.02 0.69
N THR A 6 -28.00 -15.19 1.06
CA THR A 6 -28.99 -14.12 0.88
C THR A 6 -29.06 -13.26 2.14
N ILE A 7 -28.82 -11.96 1.98
CA ILE A 7 -28.93 -10.97 3.04
C ILE A 7 -30.16 -10.11 2.78
N LYS A 8 -31.07 -10.06 3.74
CA LYS A 8 -32.24 -9.19 3.67
C LYS A 8 -31.94 -7.87 4.36
N LYS A 9 -32.04 -6.76 3.63
CA LYS A 9 -31.87 -5.41 4.17
C LYS A 9 -33.22 -4.87 4.61
N TYR A 10 -33.32 -4.52 5.89
CA TYR A 10 -34.50 -3.92 6.48
C TYR A 10 -34.21 -2.44 6.75
N GLY A 11 -34.27 -1.60 5.70
CA GLY A 11 -34.02 -0.16 5.81
C GLY A 11 -32.65 0.20 6.41
N ASN A 12 -32.60 1.29 7.21
CA ASN A 12 -31.38 2.07 7.44
C ASN A 12 -30.11 1.31 7.84
N ARG A 13 -30.17 0.29 8.72
CA ARG A 13 -28.95 -0.35 9.24
C ARG A 13 -29.04 -1.83 9.55
N ARG A 14 -30.20 -2.46 9.36
CA ARG A 14 -30.41 -3.87 9.74
C ARG A 14 -30.23 -4.78 8.53
N LEU A 15 -29.25 -5.68 8.63
CA LEU A 15 -29.02 -6.76 7.68
C LEU A 15 -29.35 -8.07 8.37
N TYR A 16 -30.15 -8.92 7.73
CA TYR A 16 -30.48 -10.24 8.23
C TYR A 16 -29.87 -11.30 7.32
N ASP A 17 -29.04 -12.15 7.91
CA ASP A 17 -28.42 -13.28 7.25
C ASP A 17 -29.37 -14.47 7.25
N THR A 18 -29.73 -14.97 6.06
CA THR A 18 -30.65 -16.10 5.94
C THR A 18 -30.00 -17.45 6.21
N ASP A 19 -28.68 -17.56 6.13
CA ASP A 19 -27.96 -18.81 6.41
C ASP A 19 -27.72 -18.96 7.91
N ASP A 20 -27.20 -17.90 8.55
CA ASP A 20 -26.95 -17.88 10.00
C ASP A 20 -28.20 -17.52 10.82
N SER A 21 -29.31 -17.21 10.14
CA SER A 21 -30.60 -16.83 10.73
C SER A 21 -30.52 -15.72 11.77
N ARG A 22 -29.58 -14.78 11.60
CA ARG A 22 -29.28 -13.71 12.57
C ARG A 22 -29.09 -12.35 11.92
N TYR A 23 -29.27 -11.31 12.72
CA TYR A 23 -28.88 -9.96 12.30
C TYR A 23 -27.36 -9.81 12.32
N ILE A 24 -26.83 -9.18 11.28
CA ILE A 24 -25.40 -8.90 11.11
C ILE A 24 -25.18 -7.41 10.88
N THR A 25 -23.97 -6.94 11.16
CA THR A 25 -23.55 -5.57 10.83
C THR A 25 -22.98 -5.51 9.41
N MET A 26 -22.78 -4.29 8.89
CA MET A 26 -22.10 -4.08 7.61
C MET A 26 -20.65 -4.59 7.64
N GLU A 27 -19.99 -4.48 8.79
CA GLU A 27 -18.62 -4.97 9.01
C GLU A 27 -18.55 -6.50 9.01
N GLU A 28 -19.49 -7.16 9.70
CA GLU A 28 -19.61 -8.62 9.68
C GLU A 28 -19.91 -9.16 8.27
N LEU A 29 -20.75 -8.45 7.51
CA LEU A 29 -21.01 -8.77 6.10
C LEU A 29 -19.72 -8.66 5.27
N ALA A 30 -18.96 -7.57 5.44
CA ALA A 30 -17.68 -7.40 4.77
C ALA A 30 -16.69 -8.52 5.11
N ASP A 31 -16.62 -8.92 6.38
CA ASP A 31 -15.78 -10.04 6.83
C ASP A 31 -16.22 -11.38 6.23
N LYS A 32 -17.53 -11.61 6.07
CA LYS A 32 -18.06 -12.81 5.42
C LYS A 32 -17.59 -12.89 3.96
N ILE A 33 -17.63 -11.77 3.24
CA ILE A 33 -17.15 -11.67 1.85
C ILE A 33 -15.63 -11.87 1.77
N ARG A 34 -14.86 -11.27 2.70
CA ARG A 34 -13.38 -11.47 2.78
C ARG A 34 -12.99 -12.93 2.98
N ARG A 35 -13.84 -13.73 3.63
CA ARG A 35 -13.67 -15.19 3.79
C ARG A 35 -14.06 -16.00 2.55
N GLY A 36 -14.49 -15.35 1.48
CA GLY A 36 -14.86 -15.99 0.21
C GLY A 36 -16.33 -16.33 0.06
N ALA A 37 -17.23 -15.76 0.86
CA ALA A 37 -18.67 -15.94 0.66
C ALA A 37 -19.19 -15.07 -0.48
N ASP A 38 -19.90 -15.68 -1.43
CA ASP A 38 -20.70 -14.95 -2.42
C ASP A 38 -22.00 -14.49 -1.77
N VAL A 39 -22.31 -13.19 -1.88
CA VAL A 39 -23.47 -12.59 -1.20
C VAL A 39 -24.41 -11.93 -2.19
N ARG A 40 -25.71 -12.10 -1.95
CA ARG A 40 -26.79 -11.35 -2.59
C ARG A 40 -27.56 -10.54 -1.54
N VAL A 41 -27.68 -9.23 -1.74
CA VAL A 41 -28.42 -8.35 -0.83
C VAL A 41 -29.74 -7.94 -1.48
N VAL A 42 -30.85 -8.17 -0.79
CA VAL A 42 -32.19 -7.83 -1.26
C VAL A 42 -32.91 -6.96 -0.25
N ASP A 43 -33.69 -5.97 -0.72
CA ASP A 43 -34.59 -5.22 0.15
C ASP A 43 -35.69 -6.15 0.68
N ALA A 44 -35.89 -6.15 2.00
CA ALA A 44 -36.84 -7.06 2.63
C ALA A 44 -38.31 -6.70 2.37
N LYS A 45 -38.61 -5.45 1.99
CA LYS A 45 -39.96 -4.96 1.70
C LYS A 45 -40.27 -5.03 0.22
N THR A 46 -39.37 -4.54 -0.63
CA THR A 46 -39.61 -4.41 -2.08
C THR A 46 -39.08 -5.60 -2.87
N GLY A 47 -38.14 -6.37 -2.33
CA GLY A 47 -37.46 -7.44 -3.05
C GLY A 47 -36.42 -6.94 -4.06
N GLU A 48 -36.15 -5.64 -4.09
CA GLU A 48 -35.17 -5.02 -4.98
C GLU A 48 -33.76 -5.56 -4.71
N ASP A 49 -32.97 -5.76 -5.78
CA ASP A 49 -31.58 -6.20 -5.66
C ASP A 49 -30.69 -5.02 -5.28
N LEU A 50 -30.25 -5.01 -4.04
CA LEU A 50 -29.39 -3.97 -3.47
C LEU A 50 -27.93 -4.41 -3.37
N THR A 51 -27.55 -5.51 -4.05
CA THR A 51 -26.21 -6.10 -3.96
C THR A 51 -25.15 -5.08 -4.35
N GLN A 52 -25.26 -4.49 -5.55
CA GLN A 52 -24.26 -3.52 -6.03
C GLN A 52 -24.13 -2.31 -5.10
N ALA A 53 -25.25 -1.68 -4.72
CA ALA A 53 -25.24 -0.51 -3.85
C ALA A 53 -24.62 -0.80 -2.47
N THR A 54 -24.94 -1.97 -1.89
CA THR A 54 -24.44 -2.37 -0.56
C THR A 54 -22.95 -2.72 -0.61
N LEU A 55 -22.50 -3.42 -1.65
CA LEU A 55 -21.08 -3.73 -1.82
C LEU A 55 -20.23 -2.48 -2.06
N THR A 56 -20.72 -1.54 -2.89
CA THR A 56 -20.06 -0.24 -3.08
C THR A 56 -19.93 0.51 -1.77
N GLN A 57 -20.99 0.54 -0.95
CA GLN A 57 -20.96 1.17 0.38
C GLN A 57 -19.87 0.54 1.26
N ILE A 58 -19.78 -0.80 1.32
CA ILE A 58 -18.74 -1.51 2.07
C ILE A 58 -17.34 -1.10 1.61
N VAL A 59 -17.12 -1.05 0.30
CA VAL A 59 -15.80 -0.71 -0.27
C VAL A 59 -15.41 0.71 0.12
N VAL A 60 -16.29 1.70 -0.10
CA VAL A 60 -16.01 3.12 0.13
C VAL A 60 -15.88 3.46 1.63
N GLU A 61 -16.74 2.90 2.48
CA GLU A 61 -16.71 3.15 3.93
C GLU A 61 -15.58 2.39 4.64
N SER A 62 -14.91 1.45 3.98
CA SER A 62 -13.76 0.76 4.57
C SER A 62 -12.67 1.78 4.92
N ARG A 63 -12.15 1.71 6.15
CA ARG A 63 -11.25 2.72 6.74
C ARG A 63 -9.98 3.01 5.94
N GLY A 64 -9.66 2.21 4.91
CA GLY A 64 -8.54 2.42 3.99
C GLY A 64 -8.94 2.92 2.60
N ALA A 65 -10.08 2.53 2.02
CA ALA A 65 -10.37 2.80 0.60
C ALA A 65 -10.49 4.29 0.28
N ALA A 66 -11.13 5.07 1.14
CA ALA A 66 -11.23 6.52 0.96
C ALA A 66 -9.86 7.23 0.98
N GLN A 67 -8.87 6.66 1.69
CA GLN A 67 -7.49 7.17 1.71
C GLN A 67 -6.65 6.64 0.54
N LEU A 68 -7.06 5.51 -0.06
CA LEU A 68 -6.41 4.90 -1.22
C LEU A 68 -6.74 5.61 -2.53
N LEU A 69 -7.80 6.43 -2.59
CA LEU A 69 -8.21 7.16 -3.78
C LEU A 69 -7.64 8.59 -3.77
N PRO A 70 -6.72 8.95 -4.69
CA PRO A 70 -6.20 10.30 -4.79
C PRO A 70 -7.30 11.32 -5.10
N VAL A 71 -7.25 12.51 -4.48
CA VAL A 71 -8.22 13.59 -4.71
C VAL A 71 -8.31 13.98 -6.20
N SER A 72 -7.19 13.94 -6.91
CA SER A 72 -7.15 14.20 -8.36
C SER A 72 -8.01 13.21 -9.16
N LEU A 73 -7.98 11.93 -8.80
CA LEU A 73 -8.80 10.89 -9.42
C LEU A 73 -10.28 11.13 -9.14
N LEU A 74 -10.64 11.45 -7.89
CA LEU A 74 -12.02 11.76 -7.51
C LEU A 74 -12.58 12.94 -8.32
N HIS A 75 -11.80 14.02 -8.49
CA HIS A 75 -12.18 15.13 -9.35
C HIS A 75 -12.38 14.74 -10.81
N GLN A 76 -11.51 13.86 -11.35
CA GLN A 76 -11.66 13.37 -12.73
C GLN A 76 -12.92 12.51 -12.88
N MET A 77 -13.21 11.63 -11.91
CA MET A 77 -14.42 10.80 -11.91
C MET A 77 -15.69 11.68 -11.89
N ILE A 78 -15.73 12.71 -11.05
CA ILE A 78 -16.88 13.64 -10.97
C ILE A 78 -17.06 14.41 -12.29
N ARG A 79 -15.97 14.75 -12.99
CA ARG A 79 -16.05 15.48 -14.28
C ARG A 79 -16.47 14.61 -15.46
N MET A 80 -16.26 13.29 -15.37
CA MET A 80 -16.44 12.37 -16.49
C MET A 80 -17.91 12.01 -16.77
N GLY A 81 -18.81 12.22 -15.80
CA GLY A 81 -20.22 11.85 -15.89
C GLY A 81 -20.46 10.34 -15.68
N ASP A 82 -21.69 9.98 -15.30
CA ASP A 82 -22.02 8.64 -14.80
C ASP A 82 -21.86 7.53 -15.86
N ASP A 83 -22.30 7.76 -17.09
CA ASP A 83 -22.26 6.75 -18.17
C ASP A 83 -20.81 6.40 -18.56
N ALA A 84 -19.98 7.42 -18.76
CA ALA A 84 -18.56 7.22 -19.10
C ALA A 84 -17.77 6.62 -17.92
N LEU A 85 -18.15 6.94 -16.68
CA LEU A 85 -17.57 6.34 -15.49
C LEU A 85 -17.93 4.86 -15.36
N ALA A 86 -19.18 4.49 -15.61
CA ALA A 86 -19.64 3.10 -15.57
C ALA A 86 -18.91 2.25 -16.61
N GLU A 87 -18.77 2.75 -17.85
CA GLU A 87 -18.04 2.07 -18.92
C GLU A 87 -16.55 1.92 -18.58
N PHE A 88 -15.91 2.99 -18.10
CA PHE A 88 -14.50 2.96 -17.71
C PHE A 88 -14.23 1.97 -16.56
N LEU A 89 -14.98 2.05 -15.46
CA LEU A 89 -14.81 1.15 -14.30
C LEU A 89 -15.11 -0.30 -14.66
N GLY A 90 -16.18 -0.56 -15.41
CA GLY A 90 -16.58 -1.91 -15.79
C GLY A 90 -15.51 -2.61 -16.62
N GLN A 91 -15.01 -1.94 -17.65
CA GLN A 91 -14.10 -2.56 -18.62
C GLN A 91 -12.63 -2.53 -18.18
N TYR A 92 -12.14 -1.37 -17.72
CA TYR A 92 -10.71 -1.22 -17.41
C TYR A 92 -10.36 -1.72 -16.02
N MET A 93 -11.22 -1.49 -15.02
CA MET A 93 -10.87 -1.84 -13.64
C MET A 93 -10.91 -3.36 -13.41
N THR A 94 -11.87 -4.07 -14.01
CA THR A 94 -11.92 -5.54 -13.98
C THR A 94 -10.67 -6.15 -14.62
N ALA A 95 -10.29 -5.67 -15.82
CA ALA A 95 -9.10 -6.14 -16.52
C ALA A 95 -7.81 -5.83 -15.75
N ALA A 96 -7.69 -4.64 -15.18
CA ALA A 96 -6.54 -4.24 -14.37
C ALA A 96 -6.43 -5.08 -13.09
N MET A 97 -7.55 -5.36 -12.41
CA MET A 97 -7.57 -6.19 -11.20
C MET A 97 -7.21 -7.64 -11.52
N ASP A 98 -7.75 -8.22 -12.59
CA ASP A 98 -7.39 -9.56 -13.05
C ASP A 98 -5.89 -9.66 -13.38
N LEU A 99 -5.36 -8.67 -14.09
CA LEU A 99 -3.93 -8.59 -14.41
C LEU A 99 -3.08 -8.51 -13.14
N TYR A 100 -3.46 -7.65 -12.20
CA TYR A 100 -2.77 -7.50 -10.91
C TYR A 100 -2.79 -8.80 -10.11
N LEU A 101 -3.94 -9.45 -9.96
CA LEU A 101 -4.08 -10.71 -9.22
C LEU A 101 -3.32 -11.87 -9.89
N ARG A 102 -3.23 -11.89 -11.22
CA ARG A 102 -2.41 -12.86 -11.96
C ARG A 102 -0.92 -12.60 -11.75
N ALA A 103 -0.49 -11.34 -11.87
CA ALA A 103 0.90 -10.95 -11.64
C ALA A 103 1.36 -11.27 -10.21
N LYS A 104 0.53 -10.95 -9.21
CA LYS A 104 0.79 -11.27 -7.81
C LYS A 104 0.92 -12.78 -7.58
N ARG A 105 -0.03 -13.59 -8.07
CA ARG A 105 0.04 -15.06 -7.97
C ARG A 105 1.28 -15.64 -8.66
N GLY A 106 1.67 -15.09 -9.81
CA GLY A 106 2.89 -15.48 -10.51
C GLY A 106 4.14 -15.17 -9.70
N ALA A 107 4.22 -13.98 -9.12
CA ALA A 107 5.31 -13.58 -8.23
C ALA A 107 5.40 -14.47 -6.98
N GLU A 108 4.27 -14.77 -6.34
CA GLU A 108 4.19 -15.67 -5.17
C GLU A 108 4.62 -17.10 -5.52
N ALA A 109 4.30 -17.61 -6.71
CA ALA A 109 4.70 -18.95 -7.16
C ALA A 109 6.21 -19.09 -7.39
N VAL A 110 6.88 -18.00 -7.79
CA VAL A 110 8.34 -17.96 -8.02
C VAL A 110 9.10 -17.53 -6.77
N ALA A 111 8.42 -17.00 -5.75
CA ALA A 111 9.02 -16.53 -4.50
C ALA A 111 9.94 -17.55 -3.79
N PRO A 112 9.66 -18.87 -3.79
CA PRO A 112 10.58 -19.87 -3.22
C PRO A 112 11.93 -19.95 -3.95
N TYR A 113 11.97 -19.56 -5.22
CA TYR A 113 13.16 -19.61 -6.07
C TYR A 113 13.83 -18.24 -6.19
N ASN A 114 13.06 -17.15 -6.12
CA ASN A 114 13.57 -15.79 -6.15
C ASN A 114 12.76 -14.89 -5.21
N PRO A 115 13.24 -14.61 -3.99
CA PRO A 115 12.54 -13.76 -3.02
C PRO A 115 12.41 -12.30 -3.50
N PHE A 116 13.16 -11.90 -4.53
CA PHE A 116 13.04 -10.57 -5.13
C PHE A 116 11.83 -10.43 -6.08
N ALA A 117 11.25 -11.53 -6.55
CA ALA A 117 10.10 -11.49 -7.46
C ALA A 117 8.85 -10.85 -6.80
N THR A 118 8.73 -10.95 -5.47
CA THR A 118 7.62 -10.38 -4.70
C THR A 118 7.85 -8.94 -4.24
N LEU A 119 9.08 -8.40 -4.36
CA LEU A 119 9.42 -7.05 -3.87
C LEU A 119 8.48 -5.94 -4.37
N PRO A 120 8.11 -5.86 -5.67
CA PRO A 120 7.25 -4.78 -6.16
C PRO A 120 5.84 -4.79 -5.57
N PHE A 121 5.38 -5.94 -5.07
CA PHE A 121 4.04 -6.13 -4.51
C PHE A 121 4.01 -6.04 -2.98
N HIS A 122 5.18 -6.07 -2.34
CA HIS A 122 5.34 -6.17 -0.90
C HIS A 122 6.24 -5.06 -0.34
N ALA A 123 6.32 -3.87 -0.94
CA ALA A 123 7.29 -2.84 -0.52
C ALA A 123 7.32 -2.57 1.00
N ALA A 124 6.17 -2.59 1.69
CA ALA A 124 6.09 -2.49 3.15
C ALA A 124 6.55 -3.78 3.87
N ASP A 125 6.13 -4.94 3.38
CA ASP A 125 6.52 -6.26 3.87
C ASP A 125 8.00 -6.60 3.59
N ALA A 126 8.60 -6.01 2.55
CA ALA A 126 9.98 -6.17 2.15
C ALA A 126 10.91 -5.39 3.06
N LEU A 127 10.53 -4.18 3.45
CA LEU A 127 11.21 -3.42 4.49
C LEU A 127 11.05 -4.12 5.85
N ALA A 128 9.86 -4.60 6.17
CA ALA A 128 9.63 -5.38 7.38
C ALA A 128 10.45 -6.68 7.40
N ARG A 129 10.54 -7.42 6.29
CA ARG A 129 11.40 -8.61 6.15
C ARG A 129 12.89 -8.28 6.19
N LEU A 130 13.33 -7.15 5.67
CA LEU A 130 14.72 -6.68 5.79
C LEU A 130 15.07 -6.37 7.25
N LEU A 131 14.14 -5.72 7.97
CA LEU A 131 14.29 -5.35 9.38
C LEU A 131 14.10 -6.53 10.34
N SER A 132 13.35 -7.56 9.93
CA SER A 132 13.06 -8.76 10.72
C SER A 132 13.84 -10.00 10.28
N ALA A 133 14.63 -9.92 9.20
CA ALA A 133 15.58 -10.96 8.84
C ALA A 133 16.52 -11.16 10.03
N PRO A 134 16.72 -12.39 10.52
CA PRO A 134 17.61 -12.62 11.65
C PRO A 134 19.00 -12.17 11.22
N LEU A 135 19.51 -11.13 11.89
CA LEU A 135 20.88 -10.58 11.79
C LEU A 135 22.00 -11.62 12.03
N GLY A 136 21.67 -12.90 12.15
CA GLY A 136 22.58 -14.02 12.42
C GLY A 136 23.27 -14.63 11.20
N MET A 137 22.92 -14.28 9.96
CA MET A 137 23.60 -14.83 8.76
C MET A 137 25.02 -14.27 8.56
N TRP A 138 25.40 -13.20 9.27
CA TRP A 138 26.75 -12.62 9.28
C TRP A 138 27.53 -12.87 10.58
N ALA A 139 26.97 -13.65 11.51
CA ALA A 139 27.64 -14.06 12.74
C ALA A 139 28.01 -15.54 12.62
N GLY A 140 29.08 -15.79 11.86
CA GLY A 140 29.70 -17.11 11.80
C GLY A 140 30.17 -17.55 13.19
N ARG A 141 29.72 -18.76 13.57
CA ARG A 141 30.45 -19.77 14.36
C ARG A 141 31.11 -19.30 15.66
N GLY A 142 30.43 -19.52 16.77
CA GLY A 142 31.03 -19.60 18.11
C GLY A 142 29.98 -19.95 19.16
N GLU A 143 30.23 -21.02 19.91
CA GLU A 143 29.41 -21.52 21.03
C GLU A 143 28.96 -20.44 22.03
N PRO A 144 27.82 -20.64 22.73
CA PRO A 144 27.44 -19.78 23.84
C PRO A 144 28.28 -20.13 25.09
N PRO A 145 28.99 -19.19 25.73
CA PRO A 145 29.48 -19.41 27.08
C PRO A 145 28.32 -19.21 28.09
N PRO A 146 28.34 -19.91 29.23
CA PRO A 146 27.24 -19.90 30.18
C PRO A 146 27.17 -18.57 30.93
N ALA A 147 25.95 -18.22 31.31
CA ALA A 147 25.61 -17.05 32.10
C ALA A 147 26.45 -16.96 33.38
N ALA A 148 27.15 -15.83 33.54
CA ALA A 148 27.67 -15.40 34.84
C ALA A 148 27.67 -13.87 34.93
N ALA A 149 26.89 -13.38 35.89
CA ALA A 149 27.07 -12.18 36.70
C ALA A 149 27.31 -10.82 36.01
N SER A 150 26.35 -9.94 36.28
CA SER A 150 26.38 -8.48 36.14
C SER A 150 27.63 -7.81 36.70
N ALA A 151 28.29 -6.97 35.89
CA ALA A 151 29.27 -5.94 36.26
C ALA A 151 29.15 -4.75 35.28
N PRO A 152 29.59 -3.53 35.66
CA PRO A 152 28.85 -2.28 35.43
C PRO A 152 29.09 -1.61 34.07
N ALA A 153 28.19 -0.68 33.73
CA ALA A 153 28.16 0.08 32.48
C ALA A 153 29.46 0.89 32.22
N PRO A 154 29.98 0.93 30.98
CA PRO A 154 31.12 1.77 30.64
C PRO A 154 30.69 3.24 30.48
N GLU A 155 31.49 4.14 31.05
CA GLU A 155 31.40 5.60 30.87
C GLU A 155 31.53 6.03 29.40
N PRO A 156 30.94 7.17 29.00
CA PRO A 156 30.97 7.66 27.63
C PRO A 156 32.35 8.23 27.26
N ALA A 157 32.88 7.79 26.12
CA ALA A 157 34.10 8.30 25.49
C ALA A 157 33.93 9.75 24.94
N PRO A 158 35.02 10.52 24.78
CA PRO A 158 34.98 11.98 24.69
C PRO A 158 34.45 12.52 23.35
N ALA A 159 33.74 13.64 23.42
CA ALA A 159 33.07 14.33 22.31
C ALA A 159 34.01 15.27 21.53
N ALA A 160 35.03 14.73 20.85
CA ALA A 160 36.00 15.54 20.11
C ALA A 160 35.80 15.62 18.59
N ASP A 161 35.05 14.73 17.93
CA ASP A 161 35.10 14.65 16.44
C ASP A 161 33.84 15.11 15.67
N ARG A 162 32.73 15.44 16.36
CA ARG A 162 31.48 15.80 15.65
C ARG A 162 31.51 17.18 15.00
N THR A 163 32.33 18.09 15.50
CA THR A 163 32.39 19.48 15.01
C THR A 163 33.18 19.56 13.71
N ASP A 164 34.27 18.80 13.60
CA ASP A 164 35.14 18.75 12.43
C ASP A 164 34.44 18.06 11.25
N GLU A 165 33.67 17.01 11.51
CA GLU A 165 32.79 16.38 10.52
C GLU A 165 31.74 17.35 9.97
N VAL A 166 31.12 18.17 10.84
CA VAL A 166 30.10 19.14 10.43
C VAL A 166 30.72 20.28 9.60
N GLU A 167 31.94 20.72 9.91
CA GLU A 167 32.65 21.71 9.10
C GLU A 167 33.06 21.18 7.73
N MET A 168 33.49 19.92 7.65
CA MET A 168 33.84 19.26 6.40
C MET A 168 32.62 19.13 5.48
N LEU A 169 31.49 18.68 6.02
CA LEU A 169 30.23 18.56 5.26
C LEU A 169 29.71 19.92 4.77
N ARG A 170 29.90 20.99 5.53
CA ARG A 170 29.53 22.35 5.10
C ARG A 170 30.36 22.83 3.92
N ARG A 171 31.67 22.53 3.89
CA ARG A 171 32.55 22.90 2.77
C ARG A 171 32.16 22.15 1.49
N GLU A 172 31.88 20.86 1.60
CA GLU A 172 31.48 20.03 0.46
C GLU A 172 30.15 20.52 -0.18
N ILE A 173 29.20 20.98 0.65
CA ILE A 173 27.95 21.59 0.17
C ILE A 173 28.20 22.92 -0.56
N GLU A 174 29.15 23.74 -0.09
CA GLU A 174 29.50 25.02 -0.71
C GLU A 174 30.12 24.81 -2.09
N GLU A 175 31.02 23.83 -2.20
CA GLU A 175 31.70 23.44 -3.45
C GLU A 175 30.69 22.90 -4.48
N LEU A 176 29.78 22.00 -4.06
CA LEU A 176 28.70 21.50 -4.92
C LEU A 176 27.79 22.63 -5.41
N LYS A 177 27.44 23.59 -4.55
CA LYS A 177 26.64 24.76 -4.94
C LYS A 177 27.36 25.67 -5.93
N GLN A 178 28.69 25.74 -5.86
CA GLN A 178 29.49 26.52 -6.80
C GLN A 178 29.55 25.83 -8.17
N VAL A 179 29.81 24.51 -8.22
CA VAL A 179 29.78 23.72 -9.45
C VAL A 179 28.42 23.79 -10.13
N VAL A 180 27.32 23.74 -9.37
CA VAL A 180 25.95 23.88 -9.90
C VAL A 180 25.71 25.29 -10.47
N ARG A 181 26.25 26.35 -9.84
CA ARG A 181 26.15 27.72 -10.36
C ARG A 181 26.98 27.92 -11.63
N GLU A 182 28.17 27.35 -11.69
CA GLU A 182 29.05 27.42 -12.86
C GLU A 182 28.45 26.65 -14.05
N SER A 183 27.89 25.47 -13.80
CA SER A 183 27.18 24.70 -14.82
C SER A 183 25.87 25.37 -15.26
N ALA A 184 25.12 26.01 -14.35
CA ALA A 184 23.95 26.83 -14.69
C ALA A 184 24.32 28.10 -15.48
N GLY A 185 25.48 28.72 -15.21
CA GLY A 185 25.97 29.89 -15.95
C GLY A 185 26.49 29.56 -17.35
N SER A 186 27.08 28.38 -17.53
CA SER A 186 27.58 27.93 -18.84
C SER A 186 26.47 27.69 -19.87
N ALA A 187 25.24 27.37 -19.42
CA ALA A 187 24.07 27.17 -20.27
C ALA A 187 23.48 28.48 -20.83
N GLN A 188 23.75 29.66 -20.24
CA GLN A 188 23.22 30.95 -20.71
C GLN A 188 24.13 31.70 -21.69
N SER A 189 25.41 31.33 -21.84
CA SER A 189 26.38 32.02 -22.70
C SER A 189 26.32 31.60 -24.18
N GLY A 190 25.69 30.45 -24.51
CA GLY A 190 25.65 29.91 -25.88
C GLY A 190 24.68 30.58 -26.88
N GLY A 191 23.88 31.57 -26.45
CA GLY A 191 22.71 32.05 -27.21
C GLY A 191 22.89 33.29 -28.10
N LYS A 192 24.08 33.92 -28.18
CA LYS A 192 24.20 35.24 -28.86
C LYS A 192 25.41 35.36 -29.79
N LYS A 193 25.45 34.58 -30.86
CA LYS A 193 26.19 34.94 -32.09
C LYS A 193 25.76 34.08 -33.29
N ARG A 194 24.79 34.56 -34.07
CA ARG A 194 24.75 34.32 -35.52
C ARG A 194 23.90 35.40 -36.20
N ARG A 195 24.61 36.45 -36.62
CA ARG A 195 24.24 37.40 -37.67
C ARG A 195 23.88 36.62 -38.94
N ARG A 196 22.74 36.94 -39.56
CA ARG A 196 22.66 37.41 -40.95
C ARG A 196 21.33 38.08 -41.17
#